data_AF-A0A3P5DQY8-F1
#
_entry.id   AF-A0A3P5DQY8-F1
#
_cell.length_a   1.000
_cell.length_b   1.000
_cell.length_c   1.000
_cell.angle_alpha   90.00
_cell.angle_beta   90.00
_cell.angle_gamma   90.00
#
_symmetry.space_group_name_H-M   'P 1'
#
loop_
_entity.id
_entity.type
_entity.pdbx_description
1 polymer ?
#
loop_
_entity_poly.entity_id
_entity_poly.type
_entity_poly.pdbx_seq_one_letter_code
_entity_poly.pdbx_strand_id
1 'polypeptide(L)'
;MKRHLNTCYRLVWNHMTGAFVVASELARARGKRGGVAVALSLAAVTSLPVLAADIVVHPGETVNGGTLENHDNQIVFGTTNGMTISTGLEYGPDNEANTGGQWVQDGGTANKTTVTSGGLQRVNPGGSVSDTVISAGGGQSLQGRAVNTTLNGGEQWMHEGAIATGTVINDKGWQVVKPGTVATDTVVNTGAEGGPDAENGDTGQFVRGDAVRTTINKNGRQIVRTEGTANTTVVYAGGDQTVHGHALDTTCVLP
;
A
#
# COMPACT_ATOMS: atom_id res chain seq x y z
N MET A 1 16.46 -59.31 -25.47
CA MET A 1 15.47 -58.40 -26.10
C MET A 1 14.66 -57.72 -24.99
N LYS A 2 14.84 -56.41 -24.77
CA LYS A 2 14.02 -55.64 -23.82
C LYS A 2 12.63 -55.42 -24.43
N ARG A 3 11.58 -56.00 -23.82
CA ARG A 3 10.19 -55.73 -24.21
C ARG A 3 9.80 -54.36 -23.68
N HIS A 4 9.49 -53.42 -24.56
CA HIS A 4 8.86 -52.15 -24.21
C HIS A 4 7.46 -52.44 -23.65
N LEU A 5 7.21 -52.10 -22.39
CA LEU A 5 5.87 -52.05 -21.80
C LEU A 5 5.33 -50.64 -22.02
N ASN A 6 4.27 -50.50 -22.80
CA ASN A 6 3.53 -49.25 -22.92
C ASN A 6 2.86 -48.97 -21.58
N THR A 7 3.34 -47.96 -20.86
CA THR A 7 2.73 -47.52 -19.60
C THR A 7 1.87 -46.31 -19.92
N CYS A 8 0.56 -46.45 -19.77
CA CYS A 8 -0.37 -45.33 -19.91
C CYS A 8 -0.58 -44.72 -18.52
N TYR A 9 -0.41 -43.41 -18.40
CA TYR A 9 -0.67 -42.66 -17.17
C TYR A 9 -1.93 -41.82 -17.34
N ARG A 10 -2.78 -41.79 -16.31
CA ARG A 10 -3.92 -40.85 -16.24
C ARG A 10 -3.74 -39.97 -15.02
N LEU A 11 -3.94 -38.66 -15.19
CA LEU A 11 -4.07 -37.73 -14.08
C LEU A 11 -5.51 -37.82 -13.56
N VAL A 12 -5.65 -38.13 -12.27
CA VAL A 12 -6.94 -38.21 -11.58
C VAL A 12 -6.97 -37.15 -10.50
N TRP A 13 -8.04 -36.34 -10.48
CA TRP A 13 -8.25 -35.34 -9.45
C TRP A 13 -8.65 -36.02 -8.13
N ASN A 14 -7.90 -35.77 -7.05
CA ASN A 14 -8.23 -36.25 -5.72
C ASN A 14 -8.93 -35.16 -4.91
N HIS A 15 -10.22 -35.34 -4.66
CA HIS A 15 -11.03 -34.38 -3.90
C HIS A 15 -10.66 -34.27 -2.41
N MET A 16 -9.94 -35.24 -1.82
CA MET A 16 -9.50 -35.16 -0.43
C MET A 16 -8.20 -34.38 -0.26
N THR A 17 -7.29 -34.45 -1.24
CA THR A 17 -5.98 -33.78 -1.17
C THR A 17 -5.90 -32.53 -2.03
N GLY A 18 -6.95 -32.20 -2.81
CA GLY A 18 -6.98 -31.02 -3.68
C GLY A 18 -5.90 -31.03 -4.77
N ALA A 19 -5.45 -32.20 -5.21
CA ALA A 19 -4.32 -32.34 -6.12
C ALA A 19 -4.57 -33.39 -7.21
N PHE A 20 -3.94 -33.21 -8.37
CA PHE A 20 -3.87 -34.24 -9.40
C PHE A 20 -2.85 -35.31 -9.01
N VAL A 21 -3.30 -36.56 -8.97
CA VAL A 21 -2.45 -37.73 -8.71
C VAL A 21 -2.27 -38.52 -10.00
N VAL A 22 -1.04 -38.93 -10.30
CA VAL A 22 -0.75 -39.80 -11.44
C VAL A 22 -1.13 -41.23 -11.05
N ALA A 23 -2.16 -41.77 -11.69
CA ALA A 23 -2.50 -43.18 -11.59
C ALA A 23 -1.93 -43.92 -12.81
N SER A 24 -1.03 -44.88 -12.59
CA SER A 24 -0.63 -45.81 -13.64
C SER A 24 -1.64 -46.95 -13.71
N GLU A 25 -2.27 -47.15 -14.88
CA GLU A 25 -3.06 -48.35 -15.13
C GLU A 25 -2.19 -49.34 -15.93
N LEU A 26 -2.00 -50.55 -15.37
CA LEU A 26 -1.27 -51.61 -16.06
C LEU A 26 -2.15 -52.15 -17.20
N ALA A 27 -1.98 -51.65 -18.42
CA ALA A 27 -2.69 -52.15 -19.59
C ALA A 27 -2.28 -53.61 -19.86
N ARG A 28 -3.22 -54.56 -19.73
CA ARG A 28 -2.92 -55.98 -19.87
C ARG A 28 -3.03 -56.50 -21.29
N ALA A 29 -1.96 -57.12 -21.77
CA ALA A 29 -2.07 -58.29 -22.62
C ALA A 29 -2.21 -59.55 -21.73
N ARG A 30 -3.37 -60.22 -21.81
CA ARG A 30 -3.67 -61.59 -21.30
C ARG A 30 -3.27 -61.94 -19.85
N GLY A 31 -4.24 -61.81 -18.95
CA GLY A 31 -4.52 -62.69 -17.79
C GLY A 31 -3.37 -63.23 -16.90
N LYS A 32 -3.10 -62.56 -15.77
CA LYS A 32 -2.90 -63.13 -14.40
C LYS A 32 -2.67 -62.01 -13.37
N ARG A 33 -3.50 -61.94 -12.30
CA ARG A 33 -3.48 -60.95 -11.19
C ARG A 33 -2.07 -60.78 -10.59
N GLY A 34 -1.57 -59.54 -10.61
CA GLY A 34 -0.33 -59.10 -9.97
C GLY A 34 -0.60 -57.71 -9.37
N GLY A 35 -0.16 -57.50 -8.13
CA GLY A 35 -0.58 -56.42 -7.25
C GLY A 35 -0.35 -55.01 -7.79
N VAL A 36 -1.23 -54.09 -7.38
CA VAL A 36 -1.11 -52.65 -7.62
C VAL A 36 0.10 -52.14 -6.84
N ALA A 37 1.17 -51.75 -7.53
CA ALA A 37 2.23 -50.97 -6.93
C ALA A 37 1.81 -49.50 -6.96
N VAL A 38 1.49 -48.94 -5.80
CA VAL A 38 1.25 -47.49 -5.65
C VAL A 38 2.62 -46.83 -5.64
N ALA A 39 3.03 -46.25 -6.77
CA ALA A 39 4.16 -45.34 -6.80
C ALA A 39 3.68 -43.97 -6.31
N LEU A 40 4.08 -43.56 -5.09
CA LEU A 40 3.95 -42.16 -4.66
C LEU A 40 4.97 -41.32 -5.43
N SER A 41 4.54 -40.67 -6.50
CA SER A 41 5.29 -39.57 -7.11
C SER A 41 4.98 -38.27 -6.34
N LEU A 42 6.03 -37.64 -5.82
CA LEU A 42 5.99 -36.32 -5.21
C LEU A 42 5.60 -35.30 -6.30
N ALA A 43 4.33 -34.91 -6.35
CA ALA A 43 3.90 -33.79 -7.16
C ALA A 43 4.44 -32.52 -6.48
N ALA A 44 5.34 -31.80 -7.16
CA ALA A 44 5.66 -30.43 -6.77
C ALA A 44 4.36 -29.63 -6.91
N VAL A 45 3.71 -29.37 -5.77
CA VAL A 45 2.57 -28.45 -5.69
C VAL A 45 3.15 -27.07 -5.95
N THR A 46 3.19 -26.65 -7.21
CA THR A 46 3.20 -25.22 -7.49
C THR A 46 1.81 -24.77 -7.07
N SER A 47 1.68 -24.24 -5.85
CA SER A 47 0.46 -23.58 -5.42
C SER A 47 0.16 -22.52 -6.46
N LEU A 48 -0.84 -22.76 -7.31
CA LEU A 48 -1.45 -21.68 -8.05
C LEU A 48 -1.92 -20.69 -6.99
N PRO A 49 -1.64 -19.37 -7.12
CA PRO A 49 -2.19 -18.42 -6.19
C PRO A 49 -3.71 -18.57 -6.26
N VAL A 50 -4.31 -19.10 -5.20
CA VAL A 50 -5.74 -18.92 -4.96
C VAL A 50 -5.86 -17.41 -4.81
N LEU A 51 -6.49 -16.73 -5.78
CA LEU A 51 -6.89 -15.35 -5.56
C LEU A 51 -7.74 -15.37 -4.29
N ALA A 52 -7.25 -14.72 -3.23
CA ALA A 52 -8.07 -14.46 -2.07
C ALA A 52 -9.33 -13.75 -2.54
N ALA A 53 -10.50 -14.23 -2.12
CA ALA A 53 -11.74 -13.54 -2.43
C ALA A 53 -11.72 -12.16 -1.77
N ASP A 54 -12.21 -11.14 -2.47
CA ASP A 54 -12.29 -9.78 -1.95
C ASP A 54 -13.09 -9.76 -0.63
N ILE A 55 -12.50 -9.17 0.41
CA ILE A 55 -13.17 -8.91 1.69
C ILE A 55 -13.97 -7.61 1.52
N VAL A 56 -15.28 -7.73 1.37
CA VAL A 56 -16.15 -6.55 1.23
C VAL A 56 -16.73 -6.18 2.60
N VAL A 57 -16.56 -4.92 3.01
CA VAL A 57 -17.21 -4.34 4.18
C VAL A 57 -18.36 -3.47 3.70
N HIS A 58 -19.59 -3.92 3.93
CA HIS A 58 -20.79 -3.29 3.40
C HIS A 58 -21.18 -2.00 4.17
N PRO A 59 -22.02 -1.12 3.59
CA PRO A 59 -22.54 0.04 4.30
C PRO A 59 -23.20 -0.34 5.63
N GLY A 60 -22.85 0.36 6.71
CA GLY A 60 -23.31 0.08 8.07
C GLY A 60 -22.59 -1.07 8.78
N GLU A 61 -21.77 -1.85 8.07
CA GLU A 61 -20.91 -2.86 8.67
C GLU A 61 -19.68 -2.21 9.32
N THR A 62 -19.21 -2.80 10.41
CA THR A 62 -17.94 -2.42 11.04
C THR A 62 -17.06 -3.64 11.27
N VAL A 63 -15.86 -3.63 10.70
CA VAL A 63 -14.83 -4.64 10.92
C VAL A 63 -13.72 -4.05 11.80
N ASN A 64 -13.28 -4.79 12.81
CA ASN A 64 -12.24 -4.36 13.74
C ASN A 64 -11.06 -5.33 13.72
N GLY A 65 -9.86 -4.80 13.47
CA GLY A 65 -8.63 -5.57 13.34
C GLY A 65 -8.61 -6.47 12.11
N GLY A 66 -7.48 -7.13 11.91
CA GLY A 66 -7.21 -7.97 10.76
C GLY A 66 -5.95 -7.53 10.03
N THR A 67 -5.39 -8.44 9.24
CA THR A 67 -4.21 -8.21 8.43
C THR A 67 -4.52 -8.56 6.99
N LEU A 68 -4.15 -7.69 6.05
CA LEU A 68 -4.18 -7.97 4.62
C LEU A 68 -2.76 -8.30 4.16
N GLU A 69 -2.57 -9.51 3.65
CA GLU A 69 -1.29 -10.04 3.18
C GLU A 69 -1.49 -10.81 1.85
N ASN A 70 -0.43 -11.24 1.18
CA ASN A 70 -0.53 -12.17 0.04
C ASN A 70 -1.50 -11.75 -1.10
N HIS A 71 -1.58 -10.45 -1.39
CA HIS A 71 -2.51 -9.82 -2.34
C HIS A 71 -3.99 -9.87 -1.93
N ASP A 72 -4.29 -10.07 -0.64
CA ASP A 72 -5.62 -9.90 -0.07
C ASP A 72 -6.15 -8.50 -0.37
N ASN A 73 -7.40 -8.44 -0.79
CA ASN A 73 -8.09 -7.21 -1.12
C ASN A 73 -9.23 -6.96 -0.14
N GLN A 74 -9.29 -5.75 0.45
CA GLN A 74 -10.42 -5.33 1.28
C GLN A 74 -11.10 -4.10 0.68
N ILE A 75 -12.36 -4.24 0.27
CA ILE A 75 -13.17 -3.17 -0.31
C ILE A 75 -14.11 -2.62 0.76
N VAL A 76 -13.94 -1.36 1.15
CA VAL A 76 -14.61 -0.75 2.29
C VAL A 76 -15.65 0.26 1.85
N PHE A 77 -16.93 -0.10 1.97
CA PHE A 77 -18.08 0.83 1.88
C PHE A 77 -18.66 1.15 3.28
N GLY A 78 -18.38 0.32 4.27
CA GLY A 78 -18.72 0.53 5.69
C GLY A 78 -17.60 1.17 6.48
N THR A 79 -17.31 0.62 7.68
CA THR A 79 -16.24 1.08 8.56
C THR A 79 -15.22 -0.03 8.85
N THR A 80 -13.94 0.31 8.83
CA THR A 80 -12.87 -0.56 9.35
C THR A 80 -12.08 0.17 10.43
N ASN A 81 -11.65 -0.55 11.47
CA ASN A 81 -10.84 0.02 12.54
C ASN A 81 -9.62 -0.87 12.83
N GLY A 82 -8.42 -0.32 12.83
CA GLY A 82 -7.22 -1.03 13.28
C GLY A 82 -6.73 -2.12 12.32
N MET A 83 -7.00 -1.99 11.02
CA MET A 83 -6.48 -2.91 10.01
C MET A 83 -4.96 -2.76 9.89
N THR A 84 -4.25 -3.87 9.68
CA THR A 84 -2.85 -3.88 9.24
C THR A 84 -2.79 -4.27 7.76
N ILE A 85 -2.06 -3.50 6.95
CA ILE A 85 -1.93 -3.74 5.51
C ILE A 85 -0.46 -3.99 5.18
N SER A 86 -0.18 -5.14 4.58
CA SER A 86 1.17 -5.59 4.21
C SER A 86 1.25 -6.10 2.76
N THR A 87 0.30 -5.71 1.91
CA THR A 87 0.22 -6.08 0.49
C THR A 87 -0.42 -4.99 -0.36
N GLY A 88 -0.19 -5.02 -1.69
CA GLY A 88 -0.83 -4.14 -2.65
C GLY A 88 0.06 -3.02 -3.19
N LEU A 89 1.36 -2.99 -2.88
CA LEU A 89 2.29 -1.94 -3.32
C LEU A 89 3.42 -2.47 -4.22
N GLU A 90 3.22 -3.60 -4.90
CA GLU A 90 4.27 -4.32 -5.63
C GLU A 90 4.93 -3.47 -6.73
N TYR A 91 4.18 -2.55 -7.32
CA TYR A 91 4.62 -1.68 -8.40
C TYR A 91 4.54 -0.18 -8.07
N GLY A 92 4.43 0.15 -6.77
CA GLY A 92 4.32 1.52 -6.27
C GLY A 92 2.88 2.04 -6.20
N PRO A 93 2.62 3.16 -5.50
CA PRO A 93 1.29 3.55 -5.00
C PRO A 93 0.25 3.86 -6.08
N ASP A 94 0.70 4.21 -7.28
CA ASP A 94 -0.17 4.68 -8.37
C ASP A 94 -0.28 3.68 -9.52
N ASN A 95 0.22 2.47 -9.35
CA ASN A 95 0.18 1.46 -10.39
C ASN A 95 -1.12 0.64 -10.31
N GLU A 96 -1.87 0.60 -11.42
CA GLU A 96 -3.10 -0.19 -11.53
C GLU A 96 -2.84 -1.71 -11.59
N ALA A 97 -1.59 -2.13 -11.83
CA ALA A 97 -1.19 -3.53 -11.82
C ALA A 97 -0.99 -4.10 -10.42
N ASN A 98 -1.01 -3.27 -9.37
CA ASN A 98 -0.98 -3.75 -8.00
C ASN A 98 -2.19 -4.64 -7.69
N THR A 99 -1.99 -5.64 -6.86
CA THR A 99 -3.06 -6.54 -6.42
C THR A 99 -3.09 -6.63 -4.90
N GLY A 100 -4.29 -6.47 -4.33
CA GLY A 100 -4.50 -6.43 -2.88
C GLY A 100 -4.44 -5.02 -2.28
N GLY A 101 -4.44 -4.97 -0.95
CA GLY A 101 -4.50 -3.73 -0.17
C GLY A 101 -5.91 -3.38 0.32
N GLN A 102 -6.05 -2.22 0.95
CA GLN A 102 -7.35 -1.70 1.40
C GLN A 102 -7.83 -0.59 0.48
N TRP A 103 -9.05 -0.73 -0.02
CA TRP A 103 -9.71 0.15 -0.97
C TRP A 103 -10.90 0.81 -0.27
N VAL A 104 -10.71 2.04 0.22
CA VAL A 104 -11.74 2.82 0.89
C VAL A 104 -12.57 3.54 -0.16
N GLN A 105 -13.80 3.07 -0.36
CA GLN A 105 -14.72 3.54 -1.39
C GLN A 105 -15.52 4.76 -0.90
N ASP A 106 -16.33 5.33 -1.79
CA ASP A 106 -17.29 6.38 -1.44
C ASP A 106 -18.20 5.96 -0.28
N GLY A 107 -18.32 6.82 0.74
CA GLY A 107 -19.02 6.55 2.00
C GLY A 107 -18.27 5.63 2.97
N GLY A 108 -17.19 4.97 2.52
CA GLY A 108 -16.34 4.12 3.34
C GLY A 108 -15.46 4.90 4.30
N THR A 109 -15.23 4.33 5.48
CA THR A 109 -14.34 4.90 6.51
C THR A 109 -13.33 3.86 6.99
N ALA A 110 -12.04 4.23 7.06
CA ALA A 110 -11.01 3.41 7.69
C ALA A 110 -10.27 4.20 8.78
N ASN A 111 -10.25 3.68 9.99
CA ASN A 111 -9.64 4.34 11.15
C ASN A 111 -8.47 3.53 11.68
N LYS A 112 -7.40 4.20 12.12
CA LYS A 112 -6.25 3.58 12.80
C LYS A 112 -5.60 2.47 11.97
N THR A 113 -5.65 2.61 10.64
CA THR A 113 -5.01 1.67 9.73
C THR A 113 -3.49 1.78 9.86
N THR A 114 -2.81 0.65 10.01
CA THR A 114 -1.35 0.57 9.94
C THR A 114 -0.94 0.01 8.58
N VAL A 115 -0.27 0.83 7.77
CA VAL A 115 0.26 0.44 6.47
C VAL A 115 1.75 0.16 6.63
N THR A 116 2.14 -1.09 6.42
CA THR A 116 3.52 -1.56 6.57
C THR A 116 4.20 -1.74 5.21
N SER A 117 5.44 -2.21 5.20
CA SER A 117 6.18 -2.47 3.96
C SER A 117 5.38 -3.34 3.00
N GLY A 118 5.26 -2.90 1.75
CA GLY A 118 4.47 -3.57 0.71
C GLY A 118 2.95 -3.31 0.81
N GLY A 119 2.49 -2.63 1.85
CA GLY A 119 1.08 -2.29 2.04
C GLY A 119 0.62 -1.08 1.24
N LEU A 120 -0.56 -1.18 0.63
CA LEU A 120 -1.25 -0.06 -0.01
C LEU A 120 -2.61 0.21 0.63
N GLN A 121 -2.81 1.44 1.11
CA GLN A 121 -4.15 1.99 1.37
C GLN A 121 -4.54 2.94 0.24
N ARG A 122 -5.53 2.54 -0.56
CA ARG A 122 -6.13 3.40 -1.58
C ARG A 122 -7.42 4.03 -1.05
N VAL A 123 -7.48 5.35 -1.07
CA VAL A 123 -8.62 6.12 -0.59
C VAL A 123 -9.25 6.83 -1.79
N ASN A 124 -10.30 6.23 -2.33
CA ASN A 124 -10.97 6.72 -3.53
C ASN A 124 -11.82 7.97 -3.23
N PRO A 125 -12.30 8.70 -4.25
CA PRO A 125 -13.18 9.84 -4.05
C PRO A 125 -14.38 9.49 -3.17
N GLY A 126 -14.68 10.35 -2.20
CA GLY A 126 -15.74 10.12 -1.20
C GLY A 126 -15.36 9.21 -0.03
N GLY A 127 -14.24 8.49 -0.11
CA GLY A 127 -13.69 7.70 1.00
C GLY A 127 -12.97 8.58 2.02
N SER A 128 -12.99 8.15 3.29
CA SER A 128 -12.35 8.86 4.40
C SER A 128 -11.47 7.95 5.24
N VAL A 129 -10.28 8.43 5.61
CA VAL A 129 -9.39 7.74 6.54
C VAL A 129 -8.94 8.64 7.68
N SER A 130 -8.76 8.04 8.86
CA SER A 130 -8.28 8.77 10.04
C SER A 130 -7.23 7.99 10.81
N ASP A 131 -6.28 8.72 11.38
CA ASP A 131 -5.21 8.19 12.23
C ASP A 131 -4.41 7.04 11.55
N THR A 132 -4.26 7.11 10.23
CA THR A 132 -3.46 6.13 9.46
C THR A 132 -1.98 6.30 9.81
N VAL A 133 -1.29 5.20 10.12
CA VAL A 133 0.16 5.17 10.29
C VAL A 133 0.79 4.43 9.12
N ILE A 134 1.69 5.08 8.39
CA ILE A 134 2.37 4.51 7.23
C ILE A 134 3.86 4.37 7.54
N SER A 135 4.33 3.14 7.62
CA SER A 135 5.73 2.81 7.92
C SER A 135 6.57 2.71 6.65
N ALA A 136 7.90 2.62 6.80
CA ALA A 136 8.84 2.45 5.71
C ALA A 136 8.41 1.37 4.70
N GLY A 137 8.38 1.76 3.42
CA GLY A 137 7.96 0.90 2.31
C GLY A 137 6.45 0.69 2.17
N GLY A 138 5.63 1.34 2.99
CA GLY A 138 4.18 1.39 2.84
C GLY A 138 3.72 2.67 2.12
N GLY A 139 2.55 2.62 1.50
CA GLY A 139 2.02 3.74 0.72
C GLY A 139 0.53 3.98 0.91
N GLN A 140 0.13 5.24 0.84
CA GLN A 140 -1.26 5.65 0.69
C GLN A 140 -1.44 6.42 -0.62
N SER A 141 -2.38 5.96 -1.45
CA SER A 141 -2.84 6.66 -2.66
C SER A 141 -4.16 7.36 -2.32
N LEU A 142 -4.14 8.69 -2.20
CA LEU A 142 -5.23 9.49 -1.67
C LEU A 142 -5.91 10.29 -2.78
N GLN A 143 -7.21 10.05 -2.97
CA GLN A 143 -8.13 10.81 -3.84
C GLN A 143 -9.34 11.34 -3.06
N GLY A 144 -9.62 10.74 -1.90
CA GLY A 144 -10.62 11.20 -0.93
C GLY A 144 -10.03 12.07 0.18
N ARG A 145 -10.40 11.79 1.44
CA ARG A 145 -9.95 12.56 2.60
C ARG A 145 -9.11 11.74 3.56
N ALA A 146 -8.01 12.32 4.04
CA ALA A 146 -7.18 11.77 5.11
C ALA A 146 -7.02 12.76 6.26
N VAL A 147 -7.16 12.28 7.50
CA VAL A 147 -7.00 13.09 8.72
C VAL A 147 -5.98 12.42 9.64
N ASN A 148 -5.01 13.19 10.14
CA ASN A 148 -3.99 12.74 11.09
C ASN A 148 -3.13 11.56 10.58
N THR A 149 -2.80 11.54 9.29
CA THR A 149 -1.87 10.54 8.76
C THR A 149 -0.47 10.75 9.37
N THR A 150 0.18 9.69 9.85
CA THR A 150 1.58 9.72 10.31
C THR A 150 2.46 8.94 9.33
N LEU A 151 3.48 9.59 8.77
CA LEU A 151 4.45 8.98 7.85
C LEU A 151 5.78 8.71 8.56
N ASN A 152 6.03 7.45 8.93
CA ASN A 152 7.27 6.98 9.56
C ASN A 152 8.11 6.21 8.53
N GLY A 153 8.62 6.92 7.53
CA GLY A 153 9.34 6.35 6.38
C GLY A 153 8.43 5.93 5.22
N GLY A 154 7.12 6.00 5.40
CA GLY A 154 6.12 5.69 4.37
C GLY A 154 5.72 6.91 3.53
N GLU A 155 4.88 6.66 2.54
CA GLU A 155 4.53 7.65 1.51
C GLU A 155 3.02 7.97 1.47
N GLN A 156 2.68 9.24 1.26
CA GLN A 156 1.32 9.69 0.96
C GLN A 156 1.29 10.44 -0.36
N TRP A 157 0.59 9.88 -1.35
CA TRP A 157 0.44 10.43 -2.69
C TRP A 157 -0.95 11.01 -2.85
N MET A 158 -1.04 12.34 -2.85
CA MET A 158 -2.30 13.05 -3.01
C MET A 158 -2.58 13.24 -4.50
N HIS A 159 -3.76 12.87 -4.96
CA HIS A 159 -4.24 13.01 -6.33
C HIS A 159 -5.40 13.99 -6.40
N GLU A 160 -5.73 14.46 -7.61
CA GLU A 160 -6.77 15.46 -7.85
C GLU A 160 -8.04 15.23 -7.00
N GLY A 161 -8.48 16.28 -6.29
CA GLY A 161 -9.62 16.22 -5.36
C GLY A 161 -9.27 15.80 -3.93
N ALA A 162 -8.04 15.31 -3.68
CA ALA A 162 -7.61 14.90 -2.35
C ALA A 162 -7.46 16.05 -1.36
N ILE A 163 -7.86 15.78 -0.13
CA ILE A 163 -7.66 16.66 1.02
C ILE A 163 -6.98 15.87 2.14
N ALA A 164 -5.81 16.31 2.56
CA ALA A 164 -5.11 15.77 3.73
C ALA A 164 -5.04 16.84 4.83
N THR A 165 -5.41 16.50 6.05
CA THR A 165 -5.36 17.42 7.19
C THR A 165 -4.54 16.82 8.32
N GLY A 166 -3.56 17.55 8.84
CA GLY A 166 -2.78 17.13 10.00
C GLY A 166 -1.81 15.99 9.70
N THR A 167 -1.32 15.85 8.46
CA THR A 167 -0.28 14.86 8.16
C THR A 167 1.00 15.20 8.93
N VAL A 168 1.55 14.24 9.67
CA VAL A 168 2.85 14.36 10.35
C VAL A 168 3.88 13.54 9.60
N ILE A 169 4.92 14.18 9.09
CA ILE A 169 6.00 13.57 8.31
C ILE A 169 7.23 13.41 9.20
N ASN A 170 7.51 12.18 9.63
CA ASN A 170 8.67 11.82 10.45
C ASN A 170 9.78 11.20 9.60
N ASP A 171 10.82 10.66 10.24
CA ASP A 171 12.05 10.14 9.60
C ASP A 171 11.77 9.43 8.26
N LYS A 172 12.30 10.02 7.18
CA LYS A 172 12.19 9.54 5.80
C LYS A 172 10.77 9.41 5.22
N GLY A 173 9.75 9.90 5.92
CA GLY A 173 8.40 9.99 5.38
C GLY A 173 8.33 10.96 4.21
N TRP A 174 7.39 10.74 3.30
CA TRP A 174 7.24 11.57 2.11
C TRP A 174 5.77 11.85 1.78
N GLN A 175 5.41 13.13 1.76
CA GLN A 175 4.09 13.58 1.29
C GLN A 175 4.23 14.29 -0.06
N VAL A 176 3.50 13.82 -1.06
CA VAL A 176 3.45 14.42 -2.39
C VAL A 176 2.08 15.08 -2.60
N VAL A 177 2.06 16.41 -2.56
CA VAL A 177 0.86 17.25 -2.81
C VAL A 177 0.82 17.60 -4.30
N LYS A 178 0.08 16.84 -5.11
CA LYS A 178 0.00 17.05 -6.57
C LYS A 178 -0.94 18.23 -6.93
N PRO A 179 -0.93 18.71 -8.19
CA PRO A 179 -1.89 19.73 -8.62
C PRO A 179 -3.34 19.31 -8.36
N GLY A 180 -4.19 20.26 -7.98
CA GLY A 180 -5.61 20.01 -7.66
C GLY A 180 -5.85 19.37 -6.29
N THR A 181 -4.86 19.37 -5.40
CA THR A 181 -4.94 18.80 -4.04
C THR A 181 -4.61 19.84 -2.98
N VAL A 182 -5.13 19.65 -1.77
CA VAL A 182 -4.91 20.55 -0.64
C VAL A 182 -4.43 19.78 0.59
N ALA A 183 -3.22 20.08 1.06
CA ALA A 183 -2.69 19.62 2.34
C ALA A 183 -2.77 20.75 3.38
N THR A 184 -3.47 20.52 4.50
CA THR A 184 -3.57 21.51 5.58
C THR A 184 -2.91 21.01 6.85
N ASP A 185 -2.28 21.93 7.59
CA ASP A 185 -1.75 21.67 8.92
C ASP A 185 -0.70 20.54 8.95
N THR A 186 0.05 20.38 7.84
CA THR A 186 1.13 19.39 7.76
C THR A 186 2.27 19.78 8.69
N VAL A 187 2.79 18.82 9.46
CA VAL A 187 4.01 18.97 10.27
C VAL A 187 5.14 18.18 9.62
N VAL A 188 6.26 18.84 9.31
CA VAL A 188 7.40 18.24 8.60
C VAL A 188 8.62 18.19 9.52
N ASN A 189 9.12 16.97 9.78
CA ASN A 189 10.24 16.69 10.69
C ASN A 189 11.44 16.01 10.01
N THR A 190 11.42 15.85 8.68
CA THR A 190 12.48 15.17 7.89
C THR A 190 12.67 15.86 6.52
N GLY A 191 13.77 15.54 5.83
CA GLY A 191 14.10 15.93 4.46
C GLY A 191 15.17 17.01 4.33
N ALA A 192 15.62 17.60 5.44
CA ALA A 192 16.73 18.55 5.51
C ALA A 192 17.86 18.04 6.43
N GLU A 193 17.97 16.72 6.64
CA GLU A 193 19.10 16.13 7.35
C GLU A 193 20.42 16.55 6.68
N GLY A 194 21.38 17.09 7.45
CA GLY A 194 22.64 17.59 6.90
C GLY A 194 22.59 19.01 6.31
N GLY A 195 21.43 19.67 6.30
CA GLY A 195 21.27 21.06 5.86
C GLY A 195 20.59 21.22 4.48
N PRO A 196 20.44 22.46 3.99
CA PRO A 196 19.69 22.77 2.77
C PRO A 196 20.38 22.27 1.48
N ASP A 197 21.71 22.11 1.51
CA ASP A 197 22.51 21.65 0.36
C ASP A 197 22.68 20.12 0.33
N ALA A 198 22.14 19.40 1.31
CA ALA A 198 22.27 17.94 1.36
C ALA A 198 21.40 17.27 0.29
N GLU A 199 21.94 16.23 -0.35
CA GLU A 199 21.20 15.34 -1.24
C GLU A 199 20.28 14.42 -0.44
N ASN A 200 19.24 15.01 0.15
CA ASN A 200 18.17 14.26 0.78
C ASN A 200 17.24 13.79 -0.35
N GLY A 201 17.07 12.47 -0.48
CA GLY A 201 16.20 11.87 -1.49
C GLY A 201 14.73 12.28 -1.33
N ASP A 202 13.82 11.51 -1.89
CA ASP A 202 12.38 11.79 -1.88
C ASP A 202 11.79 11.68 -0.45
N THR A 203 11.90 12.76 0.34
CA THR A 203 11.50 12.86 1.75
C THR A 203 11.00 14.27 2.08
N GLY A 204 10.24 14.41 3.17
CA GLY A 204 9.61 15.67 3.56
C GLY A 204 8.31 15.94 2.79
N GLN A 205 7.99 17.21 2.54
CA GLN A 205 6.77 17.60 1.84
C GLN A 205 7.08 18.21 0.46
N PHE A 206 6.54 17.62 -0.60
CA PHE A 206 6.69 18.13 -1.97
C PHE A 206 5.38 18.72 -2.46
N VAL A 207 5.39 20.02 -2.76
CA VAL A 207 4.19 20.81 -3.07
C VAL A 207 4.16 21.20 -4.54
N ARG A 208 3.23 20.60 -5.30
CA ARG A 208 2.83 20.98 -6.66
C ARG A 208 1.36 21.46 -6.72
N GLY A 209 0.57 21.15 -5.69
CA GLY A 209 -0.76 21.74 -5.45
C GLY A 209 -0.69 22.80 -4.34
N ASP A 210 -1.64 22.76 -3.41
CA ASP A 210 -1.74 23.73 -2.32
C ASP A 210 -1.37 23.12 -0.96
N ALA A 211 -0.45 23.75 -0.24
CA ALA A 211 -0.13 23.45 1.14
C ALA A 211 -0.45 24.66 2.02
N VAL A 212 -1.23 24.48 3.09
CA VAL A 212 -1.71 25.58 3.94
C VAL A 212 -1.40 25.29 5.41
N ARG A 213 -0.85 26.28 6.12
CA ARG A 213 -0.46 26.16 7.54
C ARG A 213 0.55 25.04 7.81
N THR A 214 1.49 24.83 6.89
CA THR A 214 2.58 23.88 7.12
C THR A 214 3.49 24.37 8.24
N THR A 215 3.82 23.49 9.18
CA THR A 215 4.89 23.69 10.17
C THR A 215 6.10 22.86 9.80
N ILE A 216 7.25 23.51 9.60
CA ILE A 216 8.52 22.87 9.28
C ILE A 216 9.41 22.97 10.52
N ASN A 217 9.64 21.83 11.16
CA ASN A 217 10.50 21.72 12.33
C ASN A 217 11.97 21.54 11.93
N LYS A 218 12.84 21.39 12.93
CA LYS A 218 14.24 21.01 12.72
C LYS A 218 14.33 19.76 11.84
N ASN A 219 15.21 19.80 10.84
CA ASN A 219 15.41 18.78 9.80
C ASN A 219 14.21 18.60 8.86
N GLY A 220 13.12 19.34 9.03
CA GLY A 220 11.98 19.32 8.12
C GLY A 220 12.31 20.04 6.82
N ARG A 221 11.81 19.52 5.69
CA ARG A 221 11.90 20.18 4.40
C ARG A 221 10.58 20.23 3.65
N GLN A 222 10.20 21.42 3.23
CA GLN A 222 9.15 21.61 2.21
C GLN A 222 9.78 22.10 0.91
N ILE A 223 9.46 21.44 -0.20
CA ILE A 223 9.83 21.88 -1.54
C ILE A 223 8.58 22.32 -2.28
N VAL A 224 8.45 23.62 -2.51
CA VAL A 224 7.38 24.21 -3.31
C VAL A 224 7.84 24.27 -4.76
N ARG A 225 7.32 23.39 -5.61
CA ARG A 225 7.67 23.33 -7.04
C ARG A 225 6.96 24.43 -7.84
N THR A 226 7.32 24.60 -9.11
CA THR A 226 6.87 25.69 -9.99
C THR A 226 5.35 25.94 -10.01
N GLU A 227 4.54 24.89 -9.90
CA GLU A 227 3.07 24.96 -9.93
C GLU A 227 2.43 25.00 -8.52
N GLY A 228 3.24 24.79 -7.48
CA GLY A 228 2.75 24.69 -6.11
C GLY A 228 2.63 26.03 -5.40
N THR A 229 1.70 26.09 -4.46
CA THR A 229 1.55 27.21 -3.52
C THR A 229 1.65 26.69 -2.09
N ALA A 230 2.53 27.28 -1.29
CA ALA A 230 2.54 27.14 0.15
C ALA A 230 2.05 28.43 0.80
N ASN A 231 1.06 28.36 1.68
CA ASN A 231 0.46 29.51 2.33
C ASN A 231 0.53 29.37 3.87
N THR A 232 0.95 30.43 4.56
CA THR A 232 1.03 30.50 6.03
C THR A 232 1.99 29.44 6.57
N THR A 233 3.17 29.31 5.95
CA THR A 233 4.17 28.33 6.38
C THR A 233 4.96 28.86 7.57
N VAL A 234 5.16 28.06 8.61
CA VAL A 234 6.05 28.39 9.75
C VAL A 234 7.29 27.52 9.66
N VAL A 235 8.47 28.14 9.61
CA VAL A 235 9.76 27.43 9.55
C VAL A 235 10.54 27.70 10.84
N TYR A 236 10.75 26.67 11.64
CA TYR A 236 11.56 26.74 12.85
C TYR A 236 13.06 26.54 12.56
N ALA A 237 13.90 26.87 13.55
CA ALA A 237 15.35 26.72 13.47
C ALA A 237 15.79 25.32 12.98
N GLY A 238 16.49 25.29 11.85
CA GLY A 238 16.97 24.07 11.21
C GLY A 238 15.96 23.38 10.27
N GLY A 239 14.80 23.98 10.01
CA GLY A 239 13.91 23.60 8.91
C GLY A 239 14.29 24.33 7.61
N ASP A 240 13.86 23.77 6.48
CA ASP A 240 14.09 24.32 5.14
C ASP A 240 12.78 24.44 4.34
N GLN A 241 12.61 25.56 3.65
CA GLN A 241 11.60 25.75 2.61
C GLN A 241 12.30 26.16 1.32
N THR A 242 12.36 25.24 0.35
CA THR A 242 12.85 25.52 -1.00
C THR A 242 11.67 25.97 -1.88
N VAL A 243 11.75 27.13 -2.52
CA VAL A 243 10.64 27.72 -3.31
C VAL A 243 11.01 27.93 -4.77
N HIS A 244 10.37 27.17 -5.66
CA HIS A 244 10.36 27.35 -7.11
C HIS A 244 9.00 27.86 -7.63
N GLY A 245 7.93 27.70 -6.86
CA GLY A 245 6.59 28.22 -7.12
C GLY A 245 6.26 29.42 -6.25
N HIS A 246 5.15 29.36 -5.51
CA HIS A 246 4.68 30.47 -4.68
C HIS A 246 4.70 30.12 -3.19
N ALA A 247 5.35 30.96 -2.39
CA ALA A 247 5.25 30.92 -0.93
C ALA A 247 4.61 32.24 -0.46
N LEU A 248 3.47 32.13 0.21
CA LEU A 248 2.69 33.25 0.74
C LEU A 248 2.72 33.16 2.27
N ASP A 249 3.02 34.27 2.93
CA ASP A 249 3.01 34.39 4.39
C ASP A 249 3.91 33.37 5.13
N THR A 250 5.12 33.14 4.61
CA THR A 250 6.13 32.34 5.32
C THR A 250 6.70 33.11 6.52
N THR A 251 6.65 32.52 7.71
CA THR A 251 7.25 33.03 8.95
C THR A 251 8.43 32.16 9.36
N CYS A 252 9.62 32.74 9.45
CA CYS A 252 10.80 32.07 10.01
C CYS A 252 10.95 32.39 11.49
N VAL A 253 10.98 31.36 12.33
CA VAL A 253 11.19 31.48 13.78
C VAL A 253 12.66 31.21 14.08
N LEU A 254 13.39 32.29 14.35
CA LEU A 254 14.80 32.25 14.76
C LEU A 254 14.90 31.96 16.28
N PRO A 255 16.00 31.33 16.74
CA PRO A 255 16.25 31.04 18.15
C PRO A 255 16.39 32.31 19.02
#